data_AF-A0AAV4I4T9-F1
#
_entry.id   AF-A0AAV4I4T9-F1
#
_cell.length_a   1.000
_cell.length_b   1.000
_cell.length_c   1.000
_cell.angle_alpha   90.00
_cell.angle_beta   90.00
_cell.angle_gamma   90.00
#
_symmetry.space_group_name_H-M   'P 1'
#
loop_
_entity.id
_entity.type
_entity.pdbx_description
1 polymer ?
#
loop_
_entity_poly.entity_id
_entity_poly.type
_entity_poly.pdbx_seq_one_letter_code
_entity_poly.pdbx_strand_id
1 'polypeptide(L)'
;MKVTDNLQSEVKDGMLQLASGKSVPVMMNCAALSDPERIKSLRLPILRGEIGGREVDVMRDTGCEGVVVRRQLVDTRILDVM
;
A
#
# COMPACT_ATOMS: atom_id res chain seq x y z
N MET A 1 -13.84 -16.19 11.43
CA MET A 1 -14.36 -14.93 10.86
C MET A 1 -14.65 -15.21 9.39
N LYS A 2 -15.93 -15.38 9.01
CA LYS A 2 -16.29 -15.50 7.59
C LYS A 2 -16.17 -14.09 7.01
N VAL A 3 -15.19 -13.87 6.14
CA VAL A 3 -15.09 -12.63 5.35
C VAL A 3 -16.09 -12.76 4.22
N THR A 4 -17.35 -12.52 4.53
CA THR A 4 -18.44 -12.42 3.57
C THR A 4 -19.21 -11.19 3.97
N ASP A 5 -18.79 -10.04 3.46
CA ASP A 5 -19.58 -8.83 3.18
C ASP A 5 -18.62 -7.79 2.57
N ASN A 6 -19.13 -6.99 1.63
CA ASN A 6 -18.36 -6.04 0.82
C ASN A 6 -17.63 -5.04 1.71
N LEU A 7 -16.35 -5.27 2.04
CA LEU A 7 -15.55 -4.38 2.91
C LEU A 7 -15.60 -2.91 2.46
N GLN A 8 -15.82 -2.67 1.16
CA GLN A 8 -15.97 -1.34 0.59
C GLN A 8 -17.20 -0.58 1.08
N SER A 9 -18.32 -1.23 1.43
CA SER A 9 -19.51 -0.53 1.95
C SER A 9 -19.27 0.07 3.34
N GLU A 10 -18.31 -0.48 4.07
CA GLU A 10 -17.95 -0.05 5.43
C GLU A 10 -16.88 1.06 5.44
N VAL A 11 -16.31 1.39 4.29
CA VAL A 11 -15.33 2.48 4.16
C VAL A 11 -16.03 3.78 3.83
N LYS A 12 -15.96 4.74 4.76
CA LYS A 12 -16.50 6.10 4.60
C LYS A 12 -15.35 7.09 4.64
N ASP A 13 -15.26 7.94 3.62
CA ASP A 13 -14.19 8.96 3.48
C ASP A 13 -12.76 8.39 3.61
N GLY A 14 -12.56 7.13 3.18
CA GLY A 14 -11.28 6.43 3.27
C GLY A 14 -10.93 5.88 4.65
N MET A 15 -11.88 5.87 5.58
CA MET A 15 -11.73 5.34 6.94
C MET A 15 -12.68 4.14 7.15
N LEU A 16 -12.18 3.10 7.81
CA LEU A 16 -12.96 1.95 8.28
C LEU A 16 -13.23 2.11 9.76
N GLN A 17 -14.51 2.05 10.14
CA GLN A 17 -14.90 2.03 11.55
C GLN A 17 -14.86 0.59 12.07
N LEU A 18 -14.10 0.38 13.14
CA LEU A 18 -13.99 -0.90 13.81
C LEU A 18 -15.13 -1.05 14.82
N ALA A 19 -15.52 -2.29 15.13
CA ALA A 19 -16.52 -2.59 16.16
C ALA A 19 -16.19 -2.01 17.54
N SER A 20 -14.90 -1.69 17.79
CA SER A 20 -14.44 -0.99 19.00
C SER A 20 -14.79 0.50 19.04
N GLY A 21 -15.44 1.04 18.01
CA GLY A 21 -15.72 2.48 17.84
C GLY A 21 -14.53 3.29 17.32
N LYS A 22 -13.33 2.70 17.20
CA LYS A 22 -12.15 3.32 16.60
C LYS A 22 -12.27 3.37 15.08
N SER A 23 -11.65 4.37 14.45
CA SER A 23 -11.55 4.46 12.99
C SER A 23 -10.10 4.32 12.54
N VAL A 24 -9.87 3.56 11.48
CA VAL A 24 -8.55 3.35 10.88
C VAL A 24 -8.57 3.74 9.40
N PRO A 25 -7.51 4.40 8.89
CA PRO A 25 -7.42 4.72 7.48
C PRO A 25 -7.28 3.44 6.65
N VAL A 26 -8.00 3.36 5.54
CA VAL A 26 -7.90 2.24 4.59
C VAL A 26 -7.08 2.65 3.39
N MET A 27 -6.07 1.84 3.08
CA MET A 27 -5.33 1.97 1.84
C MET A 27 -5.78 0.89 0.86
N MET A 28 -6.64 1.29 -0.08
CA MET A 28 -7.11 0.41 -1.16
C MET A 28 -6.14 0.35 -2.35
N ASN A 29 -5.24 1.33 -2.48
CA ASN A 29 -4.33 1.44 -3.61
C ASN A 29 -2.98 2.03 -3.18
N CYS A 30 -1.88 1.37 -3.52
CA CYS A 30 -0.51 1.85 -3.30
C CYS A 30 -0.18 3.14 -4.08
N ALA A 31 -0.98 3.52 -5.07
CA ALA A 31 -0.89 4.81 -5.76
C ALA A 31 -1.33 5.99 -4.88
N ALA A 32 -2.12 5.76 -3.83
CA ALA A 32 -2.47 6.80 -2.85
C ALA A 32 -1.26 7.31 -2.05
N LEU A 33 -0.12 6.61 -2.17
CA LEU A 33 1.20 7.03 -1.70
C LEU A 33 1.87 8.03 -2.67
N SER A 34 1.10 8.83 -3.40
CA SER A 34 1.63 9.92 -4.24
C SER A 34 1.69 11.25 -3.48
N ASP A 35 0.98 11.38 -2.35
CA ASP A 35 1.01 12.54 -1.47
C ASP A 35 1.92 12.27 -0.25
N PRO A 36 3.13 12.85 -0.19
CA PRO A 36 4.09 12.61 0.88
C PRO A 36 3.58 12.99 2.28
N GLU A 37 2.74 14.02 2.41
CA GLU A 37 2.24 14.47 3.71
C GLU A 37 1.20 13.49 4.25
N ARG A 38 0.36 12.95 3.36
CA ARG A 38 -0.59 11.90 3.70
C ARG A 38 0.12 10.62 4.16
N ILE A 39 1.18 10.20 3.48
CA ILE A 39 2.01 9.04 3.87
C ILE A 39 2.60 9.22 5.27
N LYS A 40 3.19 10.39 5.56
CA LYS A 40 3.78 10.68 6.87
C LYS A 40 2.75 10.58 7.98
N SER A 41 1.53 11.10 7.76
CA SER A 41 0.45 11.04 8.75
C SER A 41 0.01 9.61 9.08
N LEU A 42 0.11 8.70 8.11
CA LEU A 42 -0.27 7.30 8.26
C LEU A 42 0.77 6.47 9.03
N ARG A 43 1.98 7.00 9.26
CA ARG A 43 3.09 6.32 9.95
C ARG A 43 3.35 4.92 9.40
N LEU A 44 3.26 4.78 8.07
CA LEU A 44 3.50 3.51 7.40
C LEU A 44 4.94 3.05 7.63
N PRO A 45 5.19 1.73 7.70
CA PRO A 45 6.53 1.16 7.93
C PRO A 45 7.40 1.25 6.67
N ILE A 46 7.68 2.47 6.22
CA ILE A 46 8.50 2.80 5.07
C ILE A 46 9.99 2.73 5.46
N LEU A 47 10.80 2.09 4.62
CA LEU A 47 12.26 2.07 4.69
C LEU A 47 12.86 2.59 3.39
N ARG A 48 14.10 3.08 3.44
CA ARG A 48 14.89 3.34 2.22
C ARG A 48 15.52 2.04 1.71
N GLY A 49 15.48 1.86 0.40
CA GLY A 49 16.14 0.77 -0.32
C GLY A 49 16.68 1.25 -1.66
N GLU A 50 17.15 0.30 -2.47
CA GLU A 50 17.75 0.58 -3.77
C GLU A 50 17.29 -0.45 -4.82
N ILE A 51 16.97 0.02 -6.03
CA ILE A 51 16.70 -0.83 -7.20
C ILE A 51 17.55 -0.31 -8.36
N GLY A 52 18.50 -1.10 -8.84
CA GLY A 52 19.32 -0.78 -10.01
C GLY A 52 20.03 0.59 -9.93
N GLY A 53 20.62 0.93 -8.78
CA GLY A 53 21.28 2.23 -8.57
C GLY A 53 20.34 3.38 -8.17
N ARG A 54 19.02 3.15 -8.13
CA ARG A 54 18.02 4.16 -7.77
C ARG A 54 17.54 3.97 -6.33
N GLU A 55 17.67 5.00 -5.51
CA GLU A 55 17.03 5.03 -4.19
C GLU A 55 15.51 4.98 -4.32
N VAL A 56 14.88 4.16 -3.47
CA VAL A 56 13.43 3.97 -3.43
C VAL A 56 12.93 3.88 -1.99
N ASP A 57 11.70 4.32 -1.77
CA ASP A 57 10.96 4.06 -0.55
C ASP A 57 10.22 2.72 -0.65
N VAL A 58 10.43 1.84 0.33
CA VAL A 58 9.88 0.48 0.40
C VAL A 58 8.92 0.39 1.58
N MET A 59 7.65 0.12 1.29
CA MET A 59 6.63 -0.16 2.31
C MET A 59 6.66 -1.62 2.74
N ARG A 60 6.89 -1.90 4.02
CA ARG A 60 6.82 -3.27 4.56
C ARG A 60 5.38 -3.62 4.92
N ASP A 61 4.75 -4.47 4.12
CA ASP A 61 3.39 -4.92 4.37
C ASP A 61 3.37 -6.43 4.69
N THR A 62 3.20 -6.77 5.97
CA THR A 62 3.09 -8.18 6.40
C THR A 62 1.76 -8.81 6.02
N GLY A 63 0.78 -8.01 5.59
CA GLY A 63 -0.50 -8.48 5.08
C GLY A 63 -0.51 -8.79 3.58
N CYS A 64 0.60 -8.52 2.87
CA CYS A 64 0.73 -8.82 1.45
C CYS A 64 1.45 -10.15 1.23
N GLU A 65 0.85 -11.06 0.45
CA GLU A 65 1.44 -12.38 0.14
C GLU A 65 2.59 -12.30 -0.88
N GLY A 66 2.77 -11.16 -1.55
CA GLY A 66 3.77 -10.97 -2.59
C GLY A 66 4.41 -9.59 -2.56
N VAL A 67 5.40 -9.39 -3.42
CA VAL A 67 6.08 -8.10 -3.58
C VAL A 67 5.51 -7.37 -4.78
N VAL A 68 5.01 -6.15 -4.57
CA VAL A 68 4.51 -5.29 -5.63
C VAL A 68 5.54 -4.22 -5.94
N VAL A 69 6.02 -4.18 -7.19
CA VAL A 69 6.95 -3.17 -7.67
C VAL A 69 6.25 -2.30 -8.72
N ARG A 70 6.39 -0.97 -8.61
CA ARG A 70 5.83 -0.05 -9.61
C ARG A 70 6.52 -0.31 -10.96
N ARG A 71 5.75 -0.38 -12.06
CA ARG A 71 6.28 -0.66 -13.40
C ARG A 71 7.48 0.21 -13.79
N GLN A 72 7.46 1.50 -13.44
CA GLN A 72 8.54 2.45 -13.72
C GLN A 72 9.87 2.17 -12.99
N LEU A 73 9.87 1.26 -12.00
CA LEU A 73 11.05 0.80 -11.27
C LEU A 73 11.55 -0.56 -11.78
N VAL A 74 10.83 -1.20 -12.69
CA VAL A 74 11.22 -2.47 -13.30
C VAL A 74 11.86 -2.16 -14.65
N ASP A 75 13.01 -2.78 -14.92
CA ASP A 75 13.63 -2.72 -16.23
C ASP A 75 12.70 -3.37 -17.27
N THR A 76 12.40 -2.65 -18.35
CA THR A 76 11.51 -3.12 -19.41
C THR A 76 11.95 -4.47 -19.98
N ARG A 77 13.26 -4.75 -20.01
CA ARG A 77 13.82 -6.02 -20.49
C ARG A 77 13.38 -7.24 -19.69
N ILE A 78 12.95 -7.05 -18.44
CA ILE A 78 12.48 -8.14 -17.56
C ILE A 78 10.98 -8.40 -17.77
N LEU A 79 10.23 -7.38 -18.19
CA LEU A 79 8.77 -7.48 -18.37
C LEU A 79 8.37 -8.17 -19.67
N ASP A 80 9.26 -8.22 -20.67
CA ASP A 80 9.00 -8.87 -21.97
C ASP A 80 9.25 -10.40 -21.95
N VAL A 81 9.67 -10.95 -20.81
CA VAL A 81 10.04 -12.38 -20.64
C VAL A 81 9.06 -13.14 -19.72
N MET A 82 8.04 -12.46 -19.19
CA MET A 82 6.97 -13.05 -18.38
C MET A 82 5.66 -13.10 -19.17
#